data_AF-T1D016-F1
#
_entry.id   AF-T1D016-F1
#
_cell.length_a   1.000
_cell.length_b   1.000
_cell.length_c   1.000
_cell.angle_alpha   90.00
_cell.angle_beta   90.00
_cell.angle_gamma   90.00
#
_symmetry.space_group_name_H-M   'P 1'
#
loop_
_entity.id
_entity.type
_entity.pdbx_description
1 polymer ?
#
loop_
_entity_poly.entity_id
_entity_poly.type
_entity_poly.pdbx_seq_one_letter_code
_entity_poly.pdbx_strand_id
1 'polypeptide(L)'
;ARVGGLASATNGEIWFEYDRSWAAGGIPLSPMRHFLLRSGAFKAENNTFNGLHGLFSDTLPDGWGLLLMDRALKTHAGWSPHEISPLDRLSYMGDRAMSALEYRPAMEEDGPAEIPDLATLAG
;
A
#
# COMPACT_ATOMS: atom_id res chain seq x y z
N ALA A 1 3.73 -8.58 -14.65
CA ALA A 1 5.17 -8.82 -14.36
C ALA A 1 5.51 -8.20 -13.00
N ARG A 2 6.46 -8.77 -12.25
CA ARG A 2 6.80 -8.25 -10.91
C ARG A 2 7.63 -6.98 -11.06
N VAL A 3 7.14 -5.88 -10.49
CA VAL A 3 7.83 -4.59 -10.55
C VAL A 3 8.92 -4.48 -9.48
N GLY A 4 8.62 -4.93 -8.25
CA GLY A 4 9.51 -4.77 -7.11
C GLY A 4 8.95 -5.35 -5.82
N GLY A 5 9.51 -4.90 -4.71
CA GLY A 5 9.06 -5.24 -3.36
C GLY A 5 9.10 -4.03 -2.44
N LEU A 6 8.13 -3.96 -1.54
CA LEU A 6 8.09 -3.04 -0.41
C LEU A 6 8.41 -3.82 0.87
N ALA A 7 9.18 -3.21 1.77
CA ALA A 7 9.49 -3.79 3.07
C ALA A 7 9.57 -2.70 4.14
N SER A 8 9.17 -3.04 5.37
CA SER A 8 9.38 -2.17 6.53
C SER A 8 10.58 -2.66 7.32
N ALA A 9 11.45 -1.73 7.73
CA ALA A 9 12.54 -1.99 8.66
C ALA A 9 12.05 -1.95 10.11
N THR A 10 12.84 -2.45 11.06
CA THR A 10 12.46 -2.50 12.49
C THR A 10 12.14 -1.14 13.11
N ASN A 11 12.68 -0.05 12.53
CA ASN A 11 12.42 1.32 12.93
C ASN A 11 11.18 1.94 12.26
N GLY A 12 10.42 1.17 11.48
CA GLY A 12 9.23 1.62 10.76
C GLY A 12 9.49 2.23 9.39
N GLU A 13 10.75 2.40 8.95
CA GLU A 13 11.05 2.95 7.63
C GLU A 13 10.61 2.00 6.52
N ILE A 14 9.96 2.54 5.49
CA ILE A 14 9.50 1.77 4.34
C ILE A 14 10.47 1.95 3.17
N TRP A 15 10.92 0.81 2.65
CA TRP A 15 11.86 0.72 1.55
C TRP A 15 11.21 0.03 0.36
N PHE A 16 11.52 0.52 -0.83
CA PHE A 16 11.16 -0.10 -2.09
C PHE A 16 12.42 -0.54 -2.82
N GLU A 17 12.39 -1.71 -3.43
CA GLU A 17 13.43 -2.18 -4.35
C GLU A 17 12.77 -2.70 -5.63
N TYR A 18 13.32 -2.30 -6.78
CA TYR A 18 12.93 -2.86 -8.06
C TYR A 18 13.31 -4.33 -8.16
N ASP A 19 12.44 -5.14 -8.77
CA ASP A 19 12.79 -6.50 -9.13
C ASP A 19 13.94 -6.46 -10.15
N ARG A 20 14.89 -7.39 -10.04
CA ARG A 20 16.07 -7.43 -10.92
C ARG A 20 15.69 -7.47 -12.40
N SER A 21 14.63 -8.20 -12.75
CA SER A 21 14.15 -8.29 -14.15
C SER A 21 13.52 -6.99 -14.62
N TRP A 22 12.78 -6.30 -13.75
CA TRP A 22 12.16 -5.01 -14.06
C TRP A 22 13.20 -3.88 -14.17
N ALA A 23 14.19 -3.87 -13.28
CA ALA A 23 15.29 -2.90 -13.34
C ALA A 23 16.13 -3.01 -14.62
N ALA A 24 16.24 -4.21 -15.20
CA ALA A 24 17.05 -4.46 -16.39
C ALA A 24 16.39 -4.05 -17.72
N GLY A 25 15.06 -3.99 -17.79
CA GLY A 25 14.36 -3.76 -19.05
C GLY A 25 12.91 -3.30 -18.95
N GLY A 26 12.45 -2.93 -17.75
CA GLY A 26 11.13 -2.35 -17.52
C GLY A 26 11.09 -0.86 -17.80
N ILE A 27 10.07 -0.20 -17.25
CA ILE A 27 9.94 1.27 -17.25
C ILE A 27 9.96 1.80 -15.81
N PRO A 28 10.50 3.01 -15.57
CA PRO A 28 10.34 3.67 -14.28
C PRO A 28 8.86 3.79 -13.90
N LEU A 29 8.53 3.56 -12.64
CA LEU A 29 7.16 3.68 -12.16
C LEU A 29 6.64 5.13 -12.17
N SER A 30 7.54 6.10 -12.12
CA SER A 30 7.23 7.52 -12.11
C SER A 30 8.32 8.27 -12.87
N PRO A 31 8.00 9.39 -13.56
CA PRO A 31 8.99 10.24 -14.19
C PRO A 31 9.92 10.95 -13.19
N MET A 32 9.61 10.88 -11.89
CA MET A 32 10.44 11.45 -10.83
C MET A 32 11.82 10.79 -10.78
N ARG A 33 12.87 11.59 -10.62
CA ARG A 33 14.27 11.12 -10.54
C ARG A 33 14.47 10.00 -9.53
N HIS A 34 13.76 10.07 -8.40
CA HIS A 34 13.83 9.08 -7.34
C HIS A 34 13.33 7.68 -7.76
N PHE A 35 12.57 7.55 -8.85
CA PHE A 35 12.06 6.27 -9.36
C PHE A 35 12.79 5.78 -10.61
N LEU A 36 13.90 6.40 -11.02
CA LEU A 36 14.72 5.85 -12.11
C LEU A 36 15.13 4.41 -11.79
N LEU A 37 15.11 3.56 -12.83
CA LEU A 37 15.47 2.15 -12.73
C LEU A 37 16.88 2.01 -12.17
N ARG A 38 17.00 1.28 -11.06
CA ARG A 38 18.26 1.03 -10.38
C ARG A 38 18.18 -0.25 -9.56
N SER A 39 19.35 -0.80 -9.24
CA SER A 39 19.50 -1.81 -8.19
C SER A 39 19.52 -1.15 -6.81
N GLY A 40 19.11 -1.90 -5.79
CA GLY A 40 19.20 -1.50 -4.40
C GLY A 40 17.94 -0.81 -3.89
N ALA A 41 17.63 -1.08 -2.63
CA ALA A 41 16.48 -0.53 -1.95
C ALA A 41 16.63 0.98 -1.69
N PHE A 42 15.50 1.68 -1.70
CA PHE A 42 15.42 3.10 -1.39
C PHE A 42 14.14 3.46 -0.64
N LYS A 43 14.18 4.55 0.12
CA LYS A 43 13.05 5.07 0.89
C LYS A 43 12.60 6.42 0.38
N ALA A 44 11.37 6.80 0.72
CA ALA A 44 10.84 8.12 0.43
C ALA A 44 11.76 9.23 0.98
N GLU A 45 11.89 10.33 0.25
CA GLU A 45 12.76 11.47 0.62
C GLU A 45 12.23 12.25 1.82
N ASN A 46 10.93 12.15 2.10
CA ASN A 46 10.27 12.80 3.22
C ASN A 46 9.25 11.85 3.87
N ASN A 47 8.67 12.30 4.98
CA ASN A 47 7.72 11.51 5.77
C ASN A 47 6.24 11.91 5.52
N THR A 48 5.93 12.54 4.37
CA THR A 48 4.57 13.09 4.12
C THR A 48 3.48 12.02 4.17
N PHE A 49 3.76 10.79 3.73
CA PHE A 49 2.82 9.67 3.73
C PHE A 49 3.24 8.58 4.74
N ASN A 50 3.68 9.00 5.94
CA ASN A 50 4.15 8.08 6.98
C ASN A 50 5.26 7.13 6.48
N GLY A 51 6.20 7.69 5.72
CA GLY A 51 7.36 6.98 5.18
C GLY A 51 7.09 6.20 3.90
N LEU A 52 5.81 6.07 3.48
CA LEU A 52 5.46 5.49 2.20
C LEU A 52 5.79 6.47 1.06
N HIS A 53 6.20 5.94 -0.09
CA HIS A 53 6.39 6.78 -1.28
C HIS A 53 5.02 7.26 -1.78
N GLY A 54 4.93 8.53 -2.18
CA GLY A 54 3.67 9.12 -2.68
C GLY A 54 3.02 8.30 -3.79
N LEU A 55 3.81 7.76 -4.71
CA LEU A 55 3.34 6.85 -5.76
C LEU A 55 2.50 5.68 -5.22
N PHE A 56 2.94 5.02 -4.14
CA PHE A 56 2.18 3.93 -3.54
C PHE A 56 1.03 4.46 -2.68
N SER A 57 1.21 5.62 -2.05
CA SER A 57 0.15 6.29 -1.29
C SER A 57 -1.06 6.66 -2.15
N ASP A 58 -0.87 6.97 -3.44
CA ASP A 58 -1.96 7.28 -4.37
C ASP A 58 -2.89 6.07 -4.63
N THR A 59 -2.50 4.88 -4.19
CA THR A 59 -3.38 3.69 -4.20
C THR A 59 -4.39 3.73 -3.05
N LEU A 60 -4.03 4.36 -1.93
CA LEU A 60 -4.84 4.37 -0.73
C LEU A 60 -6.00 5.38 -0.86
N PRO A 61 -7.14 5.13 -0.21
CA PRO A 61 -8.21 6.12 -0.11
C PRO A 61 -7.72 7.42 0.56
N ASP A 62 -8.47 8.51 0.37
CA ASP A 62 -8.21 9.78 1.05
C ASP A 62 -8.92 9.86 2.41
N GLY A 63 -8.85 11.02 3.08
CA GLY A 63 -9.25 11.26 4.47
C GLY A 63 -10.39 10.39 5.01
N TRP A 64 -11.60 10.50 4.44
CA TRP A 64 -12.76 9.73 4.93
C TRP A 64 -12.68 8.25 4.54
N GLY A 65 -12.15 7.93 3.37
CA GLY A 65 -11.93 6.54 2.94
C GLY A 65 -10.92 5.81 3.83
N LEU A 66 -9.86 6.47 4.26
CA LEU A 66 -8.88 5.93 5.22
C LEU A 66 -9.56 5.60 6.55
N LEU A 67 -10.42 6.50 7.05
CA LEU A 67 -11.20 6.27 8.26
C LEU A 67 -12.09 5.03 8.12
N LEU A 68 -12.79 4.89 7.00
CA LEU A 68 -13.67 3.73 6.74
C LEU A 68 -12.87 2.44 6.62
N MET A 69 -11.72 2.47 5.97
CA MET A 69 -10.81 1.32 5.89
C MET A 69 -10.30 0.90 7.27
N ASP A 70 -9.86 1.85 8.11
CA ASP A 70 -9.42 1.55 9.48
C ASP A 70 -10.56 0.91 10.31
N ARG A 71 -11.82 1.35 10.10
CA ARG A 71 -13.00 0.76 10.74
C ARG A 71 -13.33 -0.63 10.19
N ALA A 72 -13.21 -0.84 8.89
CA ALA A 72 -13.39 -2.15 8.29
C ALA A 72 -12.34 -3.15 8.83
N LEU A 73 -11.08 -2.76 8.86
CA LEU A 73 -9.99 -3.57 9.43
C LEU A 73 -10.21 -3.87 10.92
N LYS A 74 -10.71 -2.89 11.69
CA LYS A 74 -11.10 -3.13 13.08
C LYS A 74 -12.24 -4.14 13.21
N THR A 75 -13.28 -4.01 12.38
CA THR A 75 -14.47 -4.86 12.44
C THR A 75 -14.19 -6.29 11.98
N HIS A 76 -13.44 -6.46 10.90
CA HIS A 76 -13.22 -7.77 10.27
C HIS A 76 -11.95 -8.48 10.74
N ALA A 77 -10.87 -7.74 11.03
CA ALA A 77 -9.58 -8.31 11.46
C ALA A 77 -9.25 -8.03 12.95
N GLY A 78 -10.06 -7.22 13.64
CA GLY A 78 -9.83 -6.88 15.05
C GLY A 78 -8.68 -5.88 15.29
N TRP A 79 -8.12 -5.30 14.23
CA TRP A 79 -6.96 -4.41 14.33
C TRP A 79 -7.33 -2.99 14.74
N SER A 80 -6.64 -2.44 15.71
CA SER A 80 -6.77 -1.03 16.08
C SER A 80 -6.03 -0.13 15.08
N PRO A 81 -6.45 1.13 14.88
CA PRO A 81 -5.82 2.02 13.89
C PRO A 81 -4.31 2.22 14.06
N HIS A 82 -3.79 2.12 15.28
CA HIS A 82 -2.36 2.26 15.59
C HIS A 82 -1.52 1.00 15.27
N GLU A 83 -2.18 -0.14 15.02
CA GLU A 83 -1.56 -1.40 14.63
C GLU A 83 -1.45 -1.50 13.10
N ILE A 84 -2.15 -0.64 12.35
CA ILE A 84 -2.26 -0.70 10.89
C ILE A 84 -1.15 0.14 10.24
N SER A 85 -0.17 -0.52 9.64
CA SER A 85 0.90 0.14 8.87
C SER A 85 0.44 0.53 7.46
N PRO A 86 1.18 1.41 6.75
CA PRO A 86 0.91 1.68 5.34
C PRO A 86 1.01 0.42 4.46
N LEU A 87 1.86 -0.56 4.79
CA LEU A 87 1.99 -1.81 4.03
C LEU A 87 0.79 -2.74 4.24
N ASP A 88 0.19 -2.73 5.43
CA ASP A 88 -1.05 -3.47 5.70
C ASP A 88 -2.20 -2.91 4.88
N ARG A 89 -2.29 -1.57 4.80
CA ARG A 89 -3.29 -0.89 3.95
C ARG A 89 -3.13 -1.26 2.47
N LEU A 90 -1.90 -1.29 1.96
CA LEU A 90 -1.65 -1.74 0.58
C LEU A 90 -2.00 -3.21 0.38
N SER A 91 -1.70 -4.07 1.36
CA SER A 91 -2.07 -5.49 1.33
C SER A 91 -3.59 -5.68 1.36
N TYR A 92 -4.31 -4.84 2.11
CA TYR A 92 -5.77 -4.76 2.08
C TYR A 92 -6.30 -4.27 0.74
N MET A 93 -5.66 -3.28 0.11
CA MET A 93 -6.06 -2.84 -1.23
C MET A 93 -5.86 -3.94 -2.27
N GLY A 94 -4.79 -4.76 -2.17
CA GLY A 94 -4.58 -5.93 -3.02
C GLY A 94 -4.66 -5.60 -4.51
N ASP A 95 -5.67 -6.15 -5.18
CA ASP A 95 -6.04 -5.91 -6.58
C ASP A 95 -7.28 -5.03 -6.77
N ARG A 96 -7.84 -4.48 -5.67
CA ARG A 96 -9.08 -3.69 -5.65
C ARG A 96 -8.85 -2.21 -5.88
N ALA A 97 -7.58 -1.77 -5.92
CA ALA A 97 -7.25 -0.40 -6.22
C ALA A 97 -7.48 -0.08 -7.71
N MET A 98 -7.89 1.15 -8.00
CA MET A 98 -8.01 1.65 -9.39
C MET A 98 -6.64 1.76 -10.09
N SER A 99 -5.54 1.72 -9.33
CA SER A 99 -4.17 1.88 -9.80
C SER A 99 -3.74 0.74 -10.75
N ALA A 100 -2.70 1.00 -11.55
CA ALA A 100 -2.04 -0.01 -12.38
C ALA A 100 -1.17 -1.01 -11.56
N LEU A 101 -1.08 -0.81 -10.24
CA LEU A 101 -0.31 -1.64 -9.32
C LEU A 101 -1.25 -2.53 -8.49
N GLU A 102 -0.96 -3.82 -8.50
CA GLU A 102 -1.50 -4.78 -7.54
C GLU A 102 -0.46 -5.05 -6.44
N TYR A 103 -0.93 -5.27 -5.22
CA TYR A 103 -0.07 -5.52 -4.06
C TYR A 103 -0.23 -6.95 -3.57
N ARG A 104 0.90 -7.61 -3.29
CA ARG A 104 0.93 -8.99 -2.79
C ARG A 104 1.90 -9.16 -1.61
N PRO A 105 1.57 -10.00 -0.61
CA PRO A 105 0.34 -10.78 -0.49
C PRO A 105 -0.89 -9.88 -0.26
N ALA A 106 -2.02 -10.25 -0.86
CA ALA A 106 -3.29 -9.59 -0.59
C ALA A 106 -3.88 -10.15 0.71
N MET A 107 -4.51 -9.31 1.53
CA MET A 107 -5.30 -9.80 2.67
C MET A 107 -6.55 -10.49 2.15
N GLU A 108 -6.73 -11.75 2.54
CA GLU A 108 -7.95 -12.51 2.25
C GLU A 108 -9.13 -11.90 3.02
N GLU A 109 -10.28 -11.76 2.35
CA GLU A 109 -11.53 -11.44 3.02
C GLU A 109 -12.21 -12.75 3.44
N ASP A 110 -12.48 -12.90 4.73
CA ASP A 110 -13.33 -13.97 5.23
C ASP A 110 -14.80 -13.62 4.93
N GLY A 111 -15.31 -14.08 3.78
CA GLY A 111 -16.75 -14.10 3.49
C GLY A 111 -17.16 -13.67 2.08
N PRO A 112 -18.43 -13.90 1.70
CA PRO A 112 -18.97 -13.32 0.47
C PRO A 112 -18.86 -11.79 0.54
N ALA A 113 -18.56 -11.16 -0.60
CA ALA A 113 -18.46 -9.71 -0.77
C ALA A 113 -19.83 -9.04 -0.54
N GLU A 114 -20.30 -9.01 0.70
CA GLU A 114 -21.37 -8.14 1.11
C GLU A 114 -20.77 -6.74 1.21
N ILE A 115 -21.14 -5.85 0.29
CA ILE A 115 -20.71 -4.47 0.33
C ILE A 115 -21.25 -3.89 1.64
N PRO A 116 -20.39 -3.55 2.62
CA PRO A 116 -20.86 -3.04 3.89
C PRO A 116 -21.61 -1.73 3.65
N ASP A 117 -22.76 -1.56 4.31
CA ASP A 117 -23.42 -0.27 4.30
C ASP A 117 -22.48 0.77 4.94
N LEU A 118 -22.19 1.84 4.19
CA LEU A 118 -21.34 2.95 4.64
C LEU A 118 -21.86 3.54 5.96
N ALA A 119 -23.17 3.54 6.18
CA ALA A 119 -23.75 4.01 7.44
C ALA A 119 -23.33 3.12 8.63
N THR A 120 -23.16 1.82 8.41
CA THR A 120 -22.72 0.87 9.44
C THR A 120 -21.25 1.08 9.78
N LEU A 121 -20.43 1.44 8.80
CA LEU A 121 -19.04 1.85 9.04
C LEU A 121 -18.93 3.29 9.57
N ALA A 122 -19.97 4.12 9.46
CA ALA A 122 -19.94 5.52 9.88
C ALA A 122 -20.23 5.72 11.39
N GLY A 123 -21.08 4.86 11.97
CA GLY A 123 -21.51 4.88 13.38
C GLY A 123 -20.50 4.31 14.37
#